data_AF-A0A535D6X2-F1
#
_entry.id   AF-A0A535D6X2-F1
#
_cell.length_a   1.000
_cell.length_b   1.000
_cell.length_c   1.000
_cell.angle_alpha   90.00
_cell.angle_beta   90.00
_cell.angle_gamma   90.00
#
_symmetry.space_group_name_H-M   'P 1'
#
loop_
_entity.id
_entity.type
_entity.pdbx_description
1 polymer ?
#
loop_
_entity_poly.entity_id
_entity_poly.type
_entity_poly.pdbx_seq_one_letter_code
_entity_poly.pdbx_strand_id
1 'polypeptide(L)'
;MIKVGTVLESPQTGERLVFRSTAESSNGELFRAELTTQPGPYVVRSHLHPSQEERFVVLEGAYGYKIGNRTGTGSPGEVIICPIGVPHSQ
;
A
#
# COMPACT_ATOMS: atom_id res chain seq x y z
N MET A 1 -4.43 12.49 16.70
CA MET A 1 -3.36 12.21 15.72
C MET A 1 -3.05 10.71 15.80
N ILE A 2 -2.84 10.03 14.67
CA ILE A 2 -2.53 8.59 14.67
C ILE A 2 -1.07 8.40 15.12
N LYS A 3 -0.83 7.45 16.01
CA LYS A 3 0.51 7.17 16.54
C LYS A 3 1.15 5.98 15.81
N VAL A 4 2.48 5.91 15.86
CA VAL A 4 3.21 4.70 15.46
C VAL A 4 2.73 3.53 16.33
N GLY A 5 2.51 2.37 15.71
CA GLY A 5 1.95 1.19 16.35
C GLY A 5 0.41 1.15 16.38
N THR A 6 -0.29 2.21 15.97
CA THR A 6 -1.74 2.12 15.75
C THR A 6 -2.05 1.06 14.70
N VAL A 7 -3.12 0.29 14.94
CA VAL A 7 -3.63 -0.74 14.05
C VAL A 7 -5.02 -0.31 13.58
N LEU A 8 -5.26 -0.35 12.28
CA LEU A 8 -6.59 -0.24 11.69
C LEU A 8 -6.96 -1.58 11.08
N GLU A 9 -8.20 -2.02 11.30
CA GLU A 9 -8.74 -3.25 10.74
C GLU A 9 -10.07 -2.93 10.06
N SER A 10 -10.26 -3.44 8.85
CA SER A 10 -11.54 -3.35 8.14
C SER A 10 -12.33 -4.65 8.33
N PRO A 11 -13.49 -4.62 9.02
CA PRO A 11 -14.37 -5.77 9.09
C PRO A 11 -14.91 -6.23 7.73
N GLN A 12 -14.95 -5.34 6.73
CA GLN A 12 -15.50 -5.62 5.40
C GLN A 12 -14.51 -6.34 4.49
N THR A 13 -13.23 -5.96 4.54
CA THR A 13 -12.19 -6.47 3.64
C THR A 13 -11.23 -7.44 4.34
N GLY A 14 -11.21 -7.44 5.68
CA GLY A 14 -10.23 -8.16 6.49
C GLY A 14 -8.83 -7.55 6.42
N GLU A 15 -8.68 -6.36 5.81
CA GLU A 15 -7.40 -5.66 5.75
C GLU A 15 -7.00 -5.17 7.14
N ARG A 16 -5.70 -5.29 7.42
CA ARG A 16 -5.08 -4.84 8.65
C ARG A 16 -3.88 -3.97 8.33
N LEU A 17 -3.86 -2.74 8.85
CA LEU A 17 -2.82 -1.75 8.60
C LEU A 17 -2.13 -1.36 9.92
N VAL A 18 -0.83 -1.63 10.04
CA VAL A 18 -0.02 -1.23 11.20
C VAL A 18 0.84 -0.03 10.83
N PHE A 19 0.68 1.08 11.55
CA PHE A 19 1.38 2.32 11.27
C PHE A 19 2.84 2.22 11.76
N ARG A 20 3.80 2.34 10.85
CA ARG A 20 5.25 2.26 11.13
C ARG A 20 5.95 3.62 11.10
N SER A 21 5.43 4.56 10.30
CA SER A 21 5.83 5.97 10.27
C SER A 21 4.63 6.84 9.93
N THR A 22 4.51 7.99 10.59
CA THR A 22 3.47 8.99 10.36
C THR A 22 4.11 10.32 9.94
N ALA A 23 3.29 11.29 9.51
CA ALA A 23 3.78 12.64 9.24
C ALA A 23 4.44 13.27 10.47
N GLU A 24 3.86 13.08 11.66
CA GLU A 24 4.43 13.57 12.94
C GLU A 24 5.78 12.92 13.25
N SER A 25 5.93 11.60 13.06
CA SER A 25 7.18 10.91 13.37
C SER A 25 8.29 11.11 12.33
N SER A 26 7.96 11.63 11.14
CA SER A 26 8.89 11.79 10.02
C SER A 26 9.04 13.23 9.54
N ASN A 27 8.51 14.21 10.28
CA ASN A 27 8.46 15.61 9.84
C ASN A 27 7.86 15.79 8.43
N GLY A 28 6.88 14.95 8.07
CA GLY A 28 6.22 14.97 6.78
C GLY A 28 6.96 14.28 5.64
N GLU A 29 8.14 13.70 5.87
CA GLU A 29 8.94 13.07 4.80
C GLU A 29 8.37 11.73 4.33
N LEU A 30 7.81 10.93 5.24
CA LEU A 30 7.40 9.56 4.91
C LEU A 30 6.22 9.05 5.76
N PHE A 31 5.16 8.66 5.07
CA PHE A 31 4.20 7.71 5.62
C PHE A 31 4.65 6.27 5.31
N ARG A 32 4.62 5.40 6.31
CA ARG A 32 4.87 3.96 6.15
C ARG A 32 3.93 3.15 7.00
N ALA A 33 3.33 2.14 6.41
CA ALA A 33 2.54 1.15 7.12
C ALA A 33 2.84 -0.26 6.61
N GLU A 34 2.51 -1.24 7.43
CA GLU A 34 2.49 -2.65 7.04
C GLU A 34 1.04 -3.04 6.81
N LEU A 35 0.73 -3.48 5.59
CA LEU A 35 -0.60 -3.88 5.16
C LEU A 35 -0.65 -5.40 5.06
N THR A 36 -1.60 -6.02 5.74
CA THR A 36 -1.99 -7.42 5.56
C THR A 36 -3.38 -7.45 4.95
N THR A 37 -3.54 -8.17 3.83
CA THR A 37 -4.82 -8.33 3.15
C THR A 37 -5.21 -9.80 3.07
N GLN A 38 -6.49 -10.09 2.91
CA GLN A 38 -6.96 -11.43 2.60
C GLN A 38 -6.88 -11.68 1.09
N PRO A 39 -6.48 -12.88 0.64
CA PRO A 39 -6.63 -13.26 -0.76
C PRO A 39 -8.10 -13.17 -1.17
N GLY A 40 -8.41 -12.49 -2.28
CA GLY A 40 -9.79 -12.36 -2.71
C GLY A 40 -10.02 -11.34 -3.81
N PRO A 41 -11.30 -11.09 -4.16
CA PRO A 41 -11.69 -10.20 -5.25
C PRO A 41 -11.73 -8.72 -4.84
N TYR A 42 -11.45 -8.40 -3.57
CA TYR A 42 -11.36 -7.00 -3.16
C TYR A 42 -10.14 -6.37 -3.83
N VAL A 43 -10.38 -5.25 -4.51
CA VAL A 43 -9.37 -4.51 -5.26
C VAL A 43 -9.48 -3.05 -4.84
N VAL A 44 -8.34 -2.44 -4.53
CA VAL A 44 -8.26 -0.99 -4.36
C VAL A 44 -8.59 -0.37 -5.72
N ARG A 45 -9.68 0.41 -5.76
CA ARG A 45 -10.15 1.03 -7.01
C ARG A 45 -9.03 1.85 -7.65
N SER A 46 -9.01 1.85 -8.98
CA SER A 46 -8.03 2.62 -9.74
C SER A 46 -8.01 4.09 -9.32
N HIS A 47 -6.83 4.58 -8.93
CA HIS A 47 -6.61 5.96 -8.50
C HIS A 47 -5.19 6.42 -8.86
N LEU A 48 -4.85 7.67 -8.56
CA LEU A 48 -3.49 8.20 -8.71
C LEU A 48 -3.19 9.19 -7.60
N HIS A 49 -1.90 9.40 -7.33
CA HIS A 49 -1.43 10.43 -6.42
C HIS A 49 -0.84 11.60 -7.21
N PRO A 50 -1.29 12.85 -6.98
CA PRO A 50 -0.81 14.01 -7.73
C PRO A 50 0.60 14.45 -7.34
N SER A 51 1.08 14.07 -6.15
CA SER A 51 2.34 14.56 -5.59
C SER A 51 3.16 13.52 -4.82
N GLN A 52 2.68 12.27 -4.71
CA GLN A 52 3.31 11.23 -3.89
C GLN A 52 3.62 10.00 -4.74
N GLU A 53 4.80 9.43 -4.56
CA GLU A 53 5.11 8.08 -5.05
C GLU A 53 4.69 7.07 -3.99
N GLU A 54 3.98 6.02 -4.41
CA GLU A 54 3.63 4.90 -3.53
C GLU A 54 4.53 3.71 -3.86
N ARG A 55 4.96 2.98 -2.81
CA ARG A 55 5.81 1.79 -2.96
C ARG A 55 5.28 0.67 -2.07
N PHE A 56 5.20 -0.53 -2.63
CA PHE A 56 4.94 -1.75 -1.89
C PHE A 56 6.18 -2.63 -1.90
N VAL A 57 6.63 -3.03 -0.71
CA VAL A 57 7.59 -4.13 -0.56
C VAL A 57 6.79 -5.35 -0.18
N VAL A 58 6.78 -6.37 -1.05
CA VAL A 58 6.06 -7.60 -0.74
C VAL A 58 6.83 -8.35 0.33
N LEU A 59 6.24 -8.48 1.52
CA LEU A 59 6.88 -9.18 2.63
C LEU A 59 6.63 -10.69 2.55
N GLU A 60 5.38 -11.08 2.27
CA GLU A 60 4.93 -12.46 2.21
C GLU A 60 3.79 -12.59 1.19
N GLY A 61 3.55 -13.81 0.69
CA GLY A 61 2.46 -14.10 -0.25
C GLY A 61 2.71 -13.58 -1.67
N ALA A 62 1.63 -13.26 -2.37
CA ALA A 62 1.64 -12.77 -3.75
C ALA A 62 0.73 -11.54 -3.86
N TYR A 63 1.24 -10.46 -4.46
CA TYR A 63 0.54 -9.17 -4.48
C TYR A 63 0.22 -8.73 -5.91
N GLY A 64 -1.07 -8.76 -6.27
CA GLY A 64 -1.54 -8.31 -7.58
C GLY A 64 -1.39 -6.80 -7.74
N TYR A 65 -1.05 -6.34 -8.94
CA TYR A 65 -1.02 -4.92 -9.24
C TYR A 65 -1.36 -4.64 -10.70
N LYS A 66 -1.91 -3.44 -10.93
CA LYS A 66 -1.96 -2.78 -12.22
C LYS A 66 -1.47 -1.34 -12.06
N ILE A 67 -0.48 -0.95 -12.85
CA ILE A 67 0.18 0.36 -12.80
C ILE A 67 0.32 0.87 -14.24
N GLY A 68 -0.48 1.88 -14.58
CA GLY A 68 -0.69 2.29 -15.96
C GLY A 68 -1.13 1.11 -16.84
N ASN A 69 -0.30 0.77 -17.82
CA ASN A 69 -0.54 -0.35 -18.74
C ASN A 69 0.10 -1.67 -18.30
N ARG A 70 0.82 -1.68 -17.17
CA ARG A 70 1.50 -2.88 -16.66
C ARG A 70 0.61 -3.57 -15.64
N THR A 71 0.42 -4.87 -15.79
CA THR A 71 -0.24 -5.73 -14.81
C THR A 71 0.72 -6.84 -14.42
N GLY A 72 0.68 -7.27 -13.16
CA GLY A 72 1.50 -8.38 -12.71
C GLY A 72 1.18 -8.80 -11.29
N THR A 73 2.07 -9.63 -10.75
CA THR A 73 2.03 -10.10 -9.38
C THR A 73 3.43 -9.99 -8.80
N GLY A 74 3.56 -9.33 -7.65
CA GLY A 74 4.81 -9.25 -6.91
C GLY A 74 5.00 -10.44 -5.98
N SER A 75 6.25 -10.85 -5.82
CA SER A 75 6.70 -11.92 -4.93
C SER A 75 7.51 -11.38 -3.74
N PRO A 76 7.68 -12.14 -2.65
CA PRO A 76 8.41 -11.68 -1.48
C PRO A 76 9.81 -11.14 -1.80
N GLY A 77 10.14 -9.97 -1.26
CA GLY A 77 11.38 -9.23 -1.51
C GLY A 77 11.32 -8.27 -2.71
N GLU A 78 10.30 -8.37 -3.57
CA GLU A 78 10.13 -7.43 -4.68
C GLU A 78 9.58 -6.09 -4.22
N VAL A 79 10.00 -5.03 -4.92
CA VAL A 79 9.53 -3.67 -4.71
C VAL A 79 8.70 -3.25 -5.93
N ILE A 80 7.43 -2.95 -5.69
CA ILE A 80 6.49 -2.42 -6.68
C ILE A 80 6.39 -0.92 -6.46
N ILE A 81 6.62 -0.15 -7.52
CA ILE A 81 6.61 1.32 -7.47
C ILE A 81 5.45 1.84 -8.31
N CYS A 82 4.60 2.66 -7.70
CA CYS A 82 3.53 3.44 -8.31
C CYS A 82 4.00 4.91 -8.46
N PRO A 83 4.46 5.34 -9.65
CA PRO A 83 4.98 6.69 -9.83
C PRO A 83 3.93 7.79 -9.66
N ILE A 84 4.39 9.00 -9.32
CA ILE A 84 3.55 10.20 -9.24
C ILE A 84 2.75 10.36 -10.55
N GLY A 85 1.44 10.61 -10.43
CA GLY A 85 0.56 10.86 -11.56
C GLY A 85 0.20 9.64 -12.42
N VAL A 86 0.69 8.44 -12.09
CA VAL A 86 0.37 7.22 -12.84
C VAL A 86 -0.80 6.47 -12.18
N PRO A 87 -1.90 6.21 -12.91
CA PRO A 87 -3.02 5.44 -12.36
C PRO A 87 -2.61 4.02 -11.94
N HIS A 88 -3.09 3.56 -10.79
CA HIS A 88 -2.83 2.21 -10.28
C HIS A 88 -4.00 1.65 -9.47
N SER A 89 -4.03 0.31 -9.37
CA SER A 89 -4.93 -0.49 -8.54
C SER A 89 -4.21 -1.75 -8.06
N GLN A 90 -4.58 -2.27 -6.91
CA GLN A 90 -4.00 -3.47 -6.30
C GLN A 90 -5.10 -4.42 -5.83
#